data_AF-A0ABD2QJR4-F1
#
_entry.id   AF-A0ABD2QJR4-F1
#
_cell.length_a   1.000
_cell.length_b   1.000
_cell.length_c   1.000
_cell.angle_alpha   90.00
_cell.angle_beta   90.00
_cell.angle_gamma   90.00
#
_symmetry.space_group_name_H-M   'P 1'
#
loop_
_entity.id
_entity.type
_entity.pdbx_description
1 polymer ?
#
loop_
_entity_poly.entity_id
_entity_poly.type
_entity_poly.pdbx_seq_one_letter_code
_entity_poly.pdbx_strand_id
1 'polypeptide(L)'
;MTPVLQTLLESVSTDTIHSLAFILLSLSFATFEYKTTLLSYNPQTAIVLKSGPDTLAFTSALLATLCLISRFTDPMKTFAVIYCSVFLFAMWPEVAHFVRLRYGKAAQIYLTLFLGFIAHFAAWSLALHGTRSDQLILLFFDFFLTIFINLIFPLLLVRYQSNKSNIHGPWDEATMKE
;
A
#
# COMPACT_ATOMS: atom_id res chain seq x y z
N MET A 1 0.08 -11.46 21.78
CA MET A 1 0.34 -12.59 20.86
C MET A 1 -0.32 -13.82 21.47
N THR A 2 -1.19 -14.51 20.74
CA THR A 2 -1.66 -15.82 21.21
C THR A 2 -0.46 -16.78 21.18
N PRO A 3 -0.22 -17.56 22.25
CA PRO A 3 0.98 -18.41 22.35
C PRO A 3 1.11 -19.44 21.21
N VAL A 4 -0.01 -19.78 20.57
CA VAL A 4 -0.08 -20.69 19.41
C VAL A 4 0.54 -20.07 18.15
N LEU A 5 0.29 -18.78 17.88
CA LEU A 5 0.84 -18.13 16.68
C LEU A 5 2.35 -17.91 16.83
N GLN A 6 2.80 -17.60 18.06
CA GLN A 6 4.22 -17.44 18.38
C GLN A 6 4.99 -18.73 18.17
N THR A 7 4.47 -19.87 18.67
CA THR A 7 5.12 -21.17 18.50
C THR A 7 5.18 -21.62 17.04
N LEU A 8 4.14 -21.35 16.24
CA LEU A 8 4.15 -21.63 14.80
C LEU A 8 5.22 -20.81 14.06
N LEU A 9 5.29 -19.50 14.29
CA LEU A 9 6.27 -18.61 13.64
C LEU A 9 7.70 -18.84 14.14
N GLU A 10 7.87 -19.26 15.40
CA GLU A 10 9.18 -19.55 15.99
C GLU A 10 9.88 -20.71 15.28
N SER A 11 9.12 -21.72 14.84
CA SER A 11 9.62 -22.90 14.12
C SER A 11 10.16 -22.61 12.70
N VAL A 12 9.88 -21.42 12.16
CA VAL A 12 10.24 -21.01 10.79
C VAL A 12 11.53 -20.20 10.79
N SER A 13 12.44 -20.48 9.84
CA SER A 13 13.68 -19.72 9.65
C SER A 13 13.43 -18.22 9.43
N THR A 14 14.33 -17.37 9.94
CA THR A 14 14.28 -15.91 9.81
C THR A 14 14.22 -15.46 8.33
N ASP A 15 14.96 -16.12 7.44
CA ASP A 15 14.98 -15.78 6.02
C ASP A 15 13.62 -16.02 5.35
N THR A 16 12.95 -17.11 5.75
CA THR A 16 11.61 -17.44 5.27
C THR A 16 10.57 -16.47 5.81
N ILE A 17 10.73 -15.99 7.05
CA ILE A 17 9.82 -14.98 7.64
C ILE A 17 9.89 -13.67 6.88
N HIS A 18 11.10 -13.19 6.53
CA HIS A 18 11.25 -11.98 5.73
C HIS A 18 10.65 -12.16 4.33
N SER A 19 10.88 -13.32 3.71
CA SER A 19 10.30 -13.65 2.40
C SER A 19 8.76 -13.71 2.43
N LEU A 20 8.20 -14.33 3.47
CA LEU A 20 6.75 -14.42 3.68
C LEU A 20 6.14 -13.04 3.92
N ALA A 21 6.76 -12.21 4.76
CA ALA A 21 6.33 -10.84 5.00
C ALA A 21 6.34 -10.01 3.72
N PHE A 22 7.37 -10.16 2.88
CA PHE A 22 7.46 -9.49 1.57
C PHE A 22 6.34 -9.92 0.62
N ILE A 23 6.05 -11.22 0.53
CA ILE A 23 4.96 -11.76 -0.30
C ILE A 23 3.61 -11.22 0.19
N LEU A 24 3.37 -11.21 1.50
CA LEU A 24 2.13 -10.73 2.09
C LEU A 24 1.96 -9.21 1.91
N LEU A 25 3.01 -8.40 2.07
CA LEU A 25 2.94 -6.97 1.76
C LEU A 25 2.68 -6.72 0.27
N SER A 26 3.29 -7.50 -0.61
CA SER A 26 3.05 -7.43 -2.06
C SER A 26 1.60 -7.82 -2.41
N LEU A 27 1.06 -8.86 -1.75
CA LEU A 27 -0.33 -9.26 -1.90
C LEU A 27 -1.29 -8.19 -1.38
N SER A 28 -0.98 -7.58 -0.23
CA SER A 28 -1.73 -6.45 0.31
C SER A 28 -1.78 -5.30 -0.69
N PHE A 29 -0.64 -4.91 -1.26
CA PHE A 29 -0.56 -3.87 -2.29
C PHE A 29 -1.36 -4.23 -3.55
N ALA A 30 -1.31 -5.47 -4.02
CA ALA A 30 -1.99 -5.91 -5.23
C ALA A 30 -3.52 -6.04 -5.06
N THR A 31 -3.98 -6.39 -3.86
CA THR A 31 -5.41 -6.59 -3.54
C THR A 31 -6.09 -5.35 -3.00
N PHE A 32 -5.33 -4.30 -2.70
CA PHE A 32 -5.88 -3.02 -2.25
C PHE A 32 -6.83 -2.45 -3.30
N GLU A 33 -8.08 -2.15 -2.92
CA GLU A 33 -9.02 -1.56 -3.86
C GLU A 33 -8.69 -0.08 -4.09
N TYR A 34 -7.85 0.18 -5.10
CA TYR A 34 -7.58 1.56 -5.56
C TYR A 34 -8.80 2.23 -6.21
N LYS A 35 -9.94 1.53 -6.29
CA LYS A 35 -11.23 2.05 -6.77
C LYS A 35 -11.86 2.97 -5.73
N THR A 36 -11.18 4.06 -5.42
CA THR A 36 -11.84 5.22 -4.81
C THR A 36 -11.82 6.31 -5.87
N THR A 37 -12.98 6.90 -6.17
CA THR A 37 -13.14 8.15 -6.96
C THR A 37 -12.92 8.15 -8.48
N LEU A 38 -13.56 7.26 -9.25
CA LEU A 38 -13.94 7.61 -10.63
C LEU A 38 -15.40 8.05 -10.79
N LEU A 39 -16.25 7.88 -9.77
CA LEU A 39 -17.66 8.31 -9.77
C LEU A 39 -17.95 9.58 -8.97
N SER A 40 -16.93 10.41 -8.70
CA SER A 40 -17.12 11.74 -8.09
C SER A 40 -16.67 12.85 -9.05
N TYR A 41 -17.06 12.73 -10.32
CA TYR A 41 -17.03 13.85 -11.27
C TYR A 41 -18.40 14.53 -11.37
N ASN A 42 -19.47 13.90 -10.85
CA ASN A 42 -20.81 14.48 -10.84
C ASN A 42 -21.45 14.36 -9.45
N PRO A 43 -21.71 15.48 -8.74
CA PRO A 43 -22.38 15.47 -7.44
C PRO A 43 -23.84 15.01 -7.49
N GLN A 44 -24.44 14.86 -8.68
CA GLN A 44 -25.85 14.45 -8.86
C GLN A 44 -26.04 12.97 -9.21
N THR A 45 -24.97 12.22 -9.53
CA THR A 45 -25.03 10.79 -9.88
C THR A 45 -24.01 9.97 -9.08
N ALA A 46 -23.80 10.32 -7.81
CA ALA A 46 -22.93 9.57 -6.92
C ALA A 46 -23.58 8.24 -6.54
N ILE A 47 -23.49 7.25 -7.44
CA ILE A 47 -23.64 5.86 -7.05
C ILE A 47 -22.42 5.55 -6.19
N VAL A 48 -22.63 5.54 -4.87
CA VAL A 48 -21.70 4.96 -3.92
C VAL A 48 -21.66 3.47 -4.24
N LEU A 49 -20.82 3.08 -5.20
CA LEU A 49 -20.33 1.72 -5.28
C LEU A 49 -19.59 1.52 -3.96
N LYS A 50 -20.31 0.95 -3.00
CA LYS A 50 -19.77 0.50 -1.72
C LYS A 50 -18.64 -0.45 -2.08
N SER A 51 -17.40 0.05 -2.00
CA SER A 51 -16.19 -0.73 -2.19
C SER A 51 -16.31 -2.01 -1.36
N GLY A 52 -15.83 -3.11 -1.90
CA GLY A 52 -15.81 -4.37 -1.17
C GLY A 52 -15.05 -4.17 0.14
N PRO A 53 -15.26 -5.04 1.14
CA PRO A 53 -14.40 -4.99 2.31
C PRO A 53 -12.95 -5.20 1.84
N ASP A 54 -12.08 -4.19 2.02
CA ASP A 54 -10.62 -4.24 1.84
C ASP A 54 -9.93 -5.22 2.83
N THR A 55 -10.67 -6.22 3.31
CA THR A 55 -10.26 -7.18 4.32
C THR A 55 -9.10 -8.03 3.84
N LEU A 56 -9.01 -8.38 2.56
CA LEU A 56 -7.86 -9.13 2.04
C LEU A 56 -6.57 -8.32 2.13
N ALA A 57 -6.60 -7.07 1.67
CA ALA A 57 -5.44 -6.19 1.74
C ALA A 57 -5.03 -5.93 3.19
N PHE A 58 -6.01 -5.63 4.05
CA PHE A 58 -5.79 -5.37 5.47
C PHE A 58 -5.28 -6.60 6.23
N THR A 59 -5.92 -7.76 6.09
CA THR A 59 -5.51 -8.99 6.77
C THR A 59 -4.15 -9.47 6.29
N SER A 60 -3.82 -9.31 5.01
CA SER A 60 -2.51 -9.64 4.48
C SER A 60 -1.41 -8.73 5.07
N ALA A 61 -1.66 -7.42 5.17
CA ALA A 61 -0.75 -6.47 5.80
C ALA A 61 -0.54 -6.78 7.30
N LEU A 62 -1.61 -7.16 8.01
CA LEU A 62 -1.52 -7.58 9.40
C LEU A 62 -0.72 -8.87 9.55
N LEU A 63 -0.95 -9.88 8.71
CA LEU A 63 -0.16 -11.12 8.74
C LEU A 63 1.32 -10.85 8.48
N ALA A 64 1.66 -9.96 7.53
CA ALA A 64 3.05 -9.57 7.27
C ALA A 64 3.68 -8.89 8.50
N THR A 65 2.95 -7.99 9.12
CA THR A 65 3.36 -7.30 10.36
C THR A 65 3.60 -8.30 11.49
N LEU A 66 2.69 -9.26 11.68
CA LEU A 66 2.82 -10.30 12.69
C LEU A 66 4.05 -11.19 12.42
N CYS A 67 4.33 -11.52 11.16
CA CYS A 67 5.53 -12.26 10.77
C CYS A 67 6.80 -11.51 11.19
N LEU A 68 6.91 -10.21 10.89
CA LEU A 68 8.08 -9.38 11.28
C LEU A 68 8.22 -9.25 12.79
N ILE A 69 7.11 -9.05 13.51
CA ILE A 69 7.11 -8.84 14.96
C ILE A 69 7.39 -10.12 15.73
N SER A 70 7.19 -11.30 15.15
CA SER A 70 7.47 -12.59 15.81
C SER A 70 8.90 -12.73 16.35
N ARG A 71 9.84 -11.90 15.88
CA ARG A 71 11.25 -11.88 16.31
C ARG A 71 11.55 -10.84 17.39
N PHE A 72 10.59 -10.01 17.76
CA PHE A 72 10.75 -9.05 18.86
C PHE A 72 10.56 -9.76 20.20
N THR A 73 11.58 -9.69 21.06
CA THR A 73 11.54 -10.28 22.40
C THR A 73 10.80 -9.41 23.42
N ASP A 74 10.59 -8.13 23.10
CA ASP A 74 9.97 -7.14 23.99
C ASP A 74 8.45 -7.01 23.71
N PRO A 75 7.58 -7.35 24.69
CA PRO A 75 6.13 -7.30 24.51
C PRO A 75 5.59 -5.88 24.34
N MET A 76 6.24 -4.86 24.92
CA MET A 76 5.78 -3.47 24.81
C MET A 76 6.01 -2.93 23.40
N LYS A 77 7.19 -3.19 22.83
CA LYS A 77 7.50 -2.83 21.44
C LYS A 77 6.59 -3.56 20.47
N THR A 78 6.37 -4.85 20.70
CA THR A 78 5.44 -5.68 19.92
C THR A 78 4.04 -5.08 19.88
N PHE A 79 3.49 -4.72 21.05
CA PHE A 79 2.17 -4.10 21.13
C PHE A 79 2.12 -2.76 20.38
N ALA A 80 3.12 -1.90 20.57
CA ALA A 80 3.20 -0.60 19.92
C ALA A 80 3.24 -0.71 18.39
N VAL A 81 4.04 -1.63 17.84
CA VAL A 81 4.12 -1.83 16.39
C VAL A 81 2.81 -2.38 15.84
N ILE A 82 2.17 -3.37 16.48
CA ILE A 82 0.87 -3.88 16.04
C ILE A 82 -0.18 -2.78 16.04
N TYR A 83 -0.26 -2.00 17.12
CA TYR A 83 -1.20 -0.89 17.22
C TYR A 83 -0.95 0.14 16.11
N CYS A 84 0.30 0.55 15.92
CA CYS A 84 0.68 1.48 14.86
C CYS A 84 0.31 0.94 13.47
N SER A 85 0.59 -0.34 13.18
CA SER A 85 0.25 -0.98 11.90
C SER A 85 -1.25 -1.04 11.67
N VAL A 86 -2.06 -1.37 12.67
CA VAL A 86 -3.53 -1.35 12.56
C VAL A 86 -4.00 0.06 12.23
N PHE A 87 -3.50 1.07 12.94
CA PHE A 87 -3.86 2.47 12.67
C PHE A 87 -3.45 2.90 11.26
N LEU A 88 -2.23 2.60 10.84
CA LEU A 88 -1.74 2.93 9.50
C LEU A 88 -2.58 2.25 8.42
N PHE A 89 -2.71 0.92 8.44
CA PHE A 89 -3.41 0.21 7.38
C PHE A 89 -4.92 0.44 7.36
N ALA A 90 -5.56 0.62 8.52
CA ALA A 90 -7.01 0.86 8.58
C ALA A 90 -7.37 2.33 8.27
N MET A 91 -6.58 3.29 8.74
CA MET A 91 -6.90 4.73 8.56
C MET A 91 -6.36 5.31 7.27
N TRP A 92 -5.36 4.69 6.64
CA TRP A 92 -4.75 5.22 5.41
C TRP A 92 -5.73 5.55 4.28
N PRO A 93 -6.71 4.68 3.93
CA PRO A 93 -7.67 4.99 2.88
C PRO A 93 -8.50 6.25 3.17
N GLU A 94 -8.92 6.42 4.43
CA GLU A 94 -9.71 7.55 4.90
C GLU A 94 -8.89 8.85 4.90
N VAL A 95 -7.63 8.80 5.33
CA VAL A 95 -6.73 9.96 5.29
C VAL A 95 -6.47 10.41 3.86
N ALA A 96 -6.19 9.47 2.95
CA ALA A 96 -5.98 9.77 1.53
C ALA A 96 -7.24 10.35 0.89
N HIS A 97 -8.42 9.81 1.23
CA HIS A 97 -9.71 10.31 0.78
C HIS A 97 -9.99 11.73 1.29
N PHE A 98 -9.78 11.98 2.59
CA PHE A 98 -9.98 13.27 3.22
C PHE A 98 -9.09 14.36 2.61
N VAL A 99 -7.79 14.08 2.44
CA VAL A 99 -6.84 15.02 1.84
C VAL A 99 -7.25 15.36 0.40
N ARG A 100 -7.66 14.36 -0.39
CA ARG A 100 -8.12 14.57 -1.75
C ARG A 100 -9.38 15.44 -1.80
N LEU A 101 -10.36 15.19 -0.93
CA LEU A 101 -11.60 15.98 -0.90
C LEU A 101 -11.36 17.42 -0.45
N ARG A 102 -10.51 17.62 0.56
CA ARG A 102 -10.31 18.95 1.17
C ARG A 102 -9.34 19.84 0.40
N TYR A 103 -8.28 19.26 -0.17
CA TYR A 103 -7.16 19.99 -0.76
C TYR A 103 -6.91 19.65 -2.24
N GLY A 104 -7.72 18.76 -2.81
CA GLY A 104 -7.65 18.39 -4.23
C GLY A 104 -6.57 17.34 -4.57
N LYS A 105 -6.44 17.06 -5.87
CA LYS A 105 -5.55 16.01 -6.39
C LYS A 105 -4.06 16.32 -6.17
N ALA A 106 -3.66 17.59 -6.25
CA ALA A 106 -2.27 17.99 -6.06
C ALA A 106 -1.79 17.70 -4.63
N ALA A 107 -2.63 17.94 -3.63
CA ALA A 107 -2.30 17.65 -2.23
C ALA A 107 -2.09 16.16 -1.96
N GLN A 108 -2.85 15.29 -2.62
CA GLN A 108 -2.63 13.84 -2.54
C GLN A 108 -1.26 13.45 -3.13
N ILE A 109 -0.84 14.06 -4.24
CA ILE A 109 0.49 13.83 -4.82
C ILE A 109 1.58 14.29 -3.85
N TYR A 110 1.45 15.49 -3.27
CA TYR A 110 2.41 15.97 -2.26
C TYR A 110 2.47 15.07 -1.04
N LEU A 111 1.34 14.55 -0.56
CA LEU A 111 1.30 13.59 0.55
C LEU A 111 2.09 12.31 0.21
N THR A 112 1.86 11.72 -0.96
CA THR A 112 2.58 10.53 -1.41
C THR A 112 4.09 10.79 -1.54
N LEU A 113 4.48 11.92 -2.12
CA LEU A 113 5.89 12.32 -2.23
C LEU A 113 6.53 12.50 -0.85
N PHE A 114 5.81 13.15 0.06
CA PHE A 114 6.28 13.39 1.42
C PHE A 114 6.48 12.08 2.19
N LEU A 115 5.53 11.14 2.14
CA LEU A 115 5.68 9.83 2.76
C LEU A 115 6.80 9.02 2.12
N GLY A 116 6.93 9.06 0.79
CA GLY A 116 8.04 8.40 0.08
C GLY A 116 9.40 8.95 0.52
N PHE A 117 9.50 10.27 0.71
CA PHE A 117 10.72 10.91 1.21
C PHE A 117 11.05 10.48 2.65
N ILE A 118 10.04 10.41 3.54
CA ILE A 118 10.24 9.91 4.91
C ILE A 118 10.72 8.46 4.90
N ALA A 119 10.09 7.60 4.09
CA ALA A 119 10.47 6.19 4.00
C ALA A 119 11.91 6.03 3.50
N HIS A 120 12.30 6.78 2.47
CA HIS A 120 13.66 6.76 1.94
C HIS A 120 14.68 7.30 2.96
N PHE A 121 14.35 8.38 3.67
CA PHE A 121 15.22 8.91 4.72
C PHE A 121 15.38 7.93 5.90
N ALA A 122 14.33 7.21 6.27
CA ALA A 122 14.40 6.15 7.26
C ALA A 122 15.33 5.01 6.78
N ALA A 123 15.22 4.57 5.53
CA ALA A 123 16.12 3.58 4.93
C ALA A 123 17.57 4.07 4.91
N TRP A 124 17.79 5.35 4.57
CA TRP A 124 19.10 5.99 4.59
C TRP A 124 19.73 5.96 5.99
N SER A 125 18.95 6.27 7.03
CA SER A 125 19.44 6.24 8.42
C SER A 125 19.92 4.85 8.86
N LEU A 126 19.31 3.78 8.34
CA LEU A 126 19.72 2.42 8.62
C LEU A 126 21.01 2.05 7.89
N ALA A 127 21.20 2.55 6.67
CA ALA A 127 22.40 2.34 5.88
C ALA A 127 23.62 3.09 6.44
N LEU A 128 23.44 4.25 7.09
CA LEU A 128 24.56 4.97 7.72
C LEU A 128 25.24 4.18 8.84
N HIS A 129 24.56 3.23 9.47
CA HIS A 129 25.15 2.35 10.48
C HIS A 129 25.97 1.19 9.88
N GLY A 130 25.93 0.97 8.57
CA GLY A 130 26.65 -0.09 7.89
C GLY A 130 27.72 0.41 6.92
N THR A 131 28.97 0.06 7.15
CA THR A 131 30.12 0.49 6.32
C THR A 131 30.37 -0.47 5.14
N ARG A 132 29.34 -0.77 4.33
CA ARG A 132 29.49 -1.71 3.19
C ARG A 132 29.01 -1.09 1.89
N SER A 133 29.84 -1.13 0.86
CA SER A 133 29.56 -0.60 -0.50
C SER A 133 28.23 -1.10 -1.08
N ASP A 134 27.83 -2.30 -0.71
CA ASP A 134 26.63 -2.97 -1.21
C ASP A 134 25.34 -2.26 -0.75
N GLN A 135 25.38 -1.49 0.34
CA GLN A 135 24.22 -0.77 0.87
C GLN A 135 23.84 0.45 0.03
N LEU A 136 24.81 1.09 -0.63
CA LEU A 136 24.54 2.21 -1.54
C LEU A 136 23.75 1.74 -2.76
N ILE A 137 24.05 0.55 -3.27
CA ILE A 137 23.31 -0.06 -4.39
C ILE A 137 21.86 -0.33 -3.98
N LEU A 138 21.64 -0.84 -2.77
CA LEU A 138 20.31 -1.10 -2.25
C LEU A 138 19.50 0.19 -2.02
N LEU A 139 20.12 1.25 -1.52
CA LEU A 139 19.47 2.56 -1.36
C LEU A 139 19.10 3.18 -2.70
N PHE A 140 19.99 3.09 -3.70
CA PHE A 140 19.69 3.55 -5.04
C PHE A 140 18.52 2.75 -5.62
N PHE A 141 18.55 1.42 -5.49
CA PHE A 141 17.44 0.58 -5.94
C PHE A 141 16.11 0.94 -5.25
N ASP A 142 16.11 1.15 -3.94
CA ASP A 142 14.95 1.59 -3.16
C ASP A 142 14.36 2.92 -3.66
N PHE A 143 15.22 3.91 -3.92
CA PHE A 143 14.80 5.21 -4.46
C PHE A 143 14.10 5.06 -5.82
N PHE A 144 14.72 4.32 -6.75
CA PHE A 144 14.16 4.10 -8.08
C PHE A 144 12.87 3.29 -8.03
N LEU A 145 12.80 2.27 -7.18
CA LEU A 145 11.62 1.45 -6.98
C LEU A 145 10.45 2.27 -6.42
N THR A 146 10.72 3.15 -5.45
CA THR A 146 9.72 4.04 -4.85
C THR A 146 9.13 5.00 -5.88
N ILE A 147 9.97 5.63 -6.71
CA ILE A 147 9.52 6.48 -7.82
C ILE A 147 8.72 5.67 -8.84
N PHE A 148 9.20 4.48 -9.17
CA PHE A 148 8.55 3.63 -10.16
C PHE A 148 7.14 3.23 -9.71
N ILE A 149 6.98 2.73 -8.49
CA ILE A 149 5.70 2.26 -7.95
C ILE A 149 4.70 3.42 -7.74
N ASN A 150 5.15 4.57 -7.23
CA ASN A 150 4.24 5.66 -6.86
C ASN A 150 3.93 6.64 -7.98
N LEU A 151 4.80 6.80 -8.97
CA LEU A 151 4.64 7.80 -10.04
C LEU A 151 4.57 7.15 -11.42
N ILE A 152 5.60 6.39 -11.80
CA ILE A 152 5.73 5.87 -13.17
C ILE A 152 4.63 4.85 -13.46
N PHE A 153 4.41 3.89 -12.56
CA PHE A 153 3.46 2.81 -12.75
C PHE A 153 2.00 3.31 -12.85
N PRO A 154 1.51 4.20 -11.97
CA PRO A 154 0.19 4.81 -12.15
C PRO A 154 0.06 5.62 -13.44
N LEU A 155 1.10 6.37 -13.84
CA LEU A 155 1.08 7.13 -15.09
C LEU A 155 0.99 6.22 -16.32
N LEU A 156 1.75 5.12 -16.32
CA LEU A 156 1.67 4.10 -17.36
C LEU A 156 0.27 3.49 -17.40
N LEU A 157 -0.28 3.10 -16.25
CA LEU A 157 -1.63 2.55 -16.17
C LEU A 157 -2.67 3.52 -16.75
N VAL A 158 -2.65 4.81 -16.37
CA VAL A 158 -3.57 5.81 -16.93
C VAL A 158 -3.41 5.93 -18.46
N ARG A 159 -2.18 5.94 -18.96
CA ARG A 159 -1.91 6.02 -20.40
C ARG A 159 -2.40 4.79 -21.15
N TYR A 160 -2.22 3.58 -20.58
CA TYR A 160 -2.70 2.34 -21.18
C TYR A 160 -4.22 2.18 -21.06
N GLN A 161 -4.85 2.70 -19.99
CA GLN A 161 -6.32 2.73 -19.88
C GLN A 161 -6.95 3.55 -21.01
N SER A 162 -6.31 4.66 -21.43
CA SER A 162 -6.79 5.47 -22.57
C SER A 162 -6.80 4.72 -23.90
N ASN A 163 -5.98 3.68 -24.06
CA ASN A 163 -5.87 2.91 -25.30
C ASN A 163 -6.75 1.65 -25.28
N LYS A 164 -7.50 1.40 -24.19
CA LYS A 164 -8.38 0.26 -24.10
C LYS A 164 -9.62 0.53 -24.94
N SER A 165 -9.78 -0.20 -26.05
CA SER A 165 -11.04 -0.22 -26.80
C SER A 165 -12.13 -0.78 -25.89
N ASN A 166 -13.19 -0.01 -25.67
CA ASN A 166 -14.36 -0.52 -24.97
C ASN A 166 -15.09 -1.45 -25.93
N ILE A 167 -15.21 -2.72 -25.57
CA ILE A 167 -15.98 -3.67 -26.37
C ILE A 167 -17.44 -3.40 -26.05
N HIS A 168 -18.08 -2.60 -26.91
CA HIS A 168 -19.51 -2.33 -26.82
C HIS A 168 -20.26 -3.64 -27.09
N GLY A 169 -20.77 -4.25 -26.02
CA GLY A 169 -21.65 -5.40 -26.13
C GLY A 169 -23.05 -4.98 -26.60
N PRO A 170 -23.86 -5.92 -27.10
CA PRO A 170 -25.25 -5.64 -27.51
C PRO A 170 -26.17 -5.22 -26.34
N TRP A 171 -25.64 -5.17 -25.12
CA TRP A 171 -26.33 -4.81 -23.87
C TRP A 171 -25.77 -3.52 -23.26
N ASP A 172 -24.89 -2.78 -23.96
CA ASP A 172 -24.33 -1.54 -23.46
C ASP A 172 -25.40 -0.43 -23.41
N GLU A 173 -25.36 0.42 -22.38
CA GLU A 173 -26.42 1.40 -22.14
C GLU A 173 -26.57 2.35 -23.33
N ALA A 174 -27.82 2.56 -23.78
CA ALA A 174 -28.11 3.41 -24.92
C ALA A 174 -27.69 4.85 -24.61
N THR A 175 -26.59 5.30 -25.21
CA THR A 175 -26.17 6.70 -25.14
C THR A 175 -27.17 7.56 -25.89
N MET A 176 -27.88 8.46 -25.19
CA MET A 176 -28.69 9.48 -25.84
C MET A 176 -27.77 10.40 -26.64
N LYS A 177 -27.85 10.33 -27.97
CA LYS A 177 -27.28 11.34 -28.85
C LYS A 177 -28.29 12.48 -28.95
N GLU A 178 -27.92 13.67 -28.47
CA GLU A 178 -28.56 14.93 -28.87
C GLU A 178 -28.20 15.28 -30.31
#